data_AF-F4C0Y0-F1
#
_entry.id   AF-F4C0Y0-F1
#
_cell.length_a   1.000
_cell.length_b   1.000
_cell.length_c   1.000
_cell.angle_alpha   90.00
_cell.angle_beta   90.00
_cell.angle_gamma   90.00
#
_symmetry.space_group_name_H-M   'P 1'
#
loop_
_entity.id
_entity.type
_entity.pdbx_description
1 polymer ?
#
loop_
_entity_poly.entity_id
_entity_poly.type
_entity_poly.pdbx_seq_one_letter_code
_entity_poly.pdbx_strand_id
1 'polypeptide(L)'
;MGDDQVLGWPFVSEADQANALAMAMTPFLRPTIETAPAFLLMRQSAAGTGTTLLATSLMKIAFGQDVERFIGTMPHDEGQLEKTLFSYARHGSPLIFFDNVRRNLNSKALESFMTSKDKTQRAFFTQSISGYPNVATVVITGNKGDITANTDMKRRVCPITLDARVEEPWLKAGNFRHDAAKGDAIAQMGPRSSNGAYKRYFIYGFGLE
;
A
#
# COMPACT_ATOMS: atom_id res chain seq x y z
N MET A 1 15.38 0.76 -25.82
CA MET A 1 14.93 0.00 -24.63
C MET A 1 13.61 0.64 -24.25
N GLY A 2 12.52 0.13 -24.84
CA GLY A 2 11.31 0.88 -25.11
C GLY A 2 10.04 0.16 -24.66
N ASP A 3 9.06 0.97 -24.24
CA ASP A 3 7.61 0.75 -24.25
C ASP A 3 7.02 -0.52 -23.60
N ASP A 4 7.79 -1.23 -22.78
CA ASP A 4 7.39 -2.44 -22.05
C ASP A 4 7.04 -2.21 -20.57
N GLN A 5 6.87 -0.95 -20.14
CA GLN A 5 6.34 -0.65 -18.82
C GLN A 5 4.85 -1.01 -18.75
N VAL A 6 4.51 -2.11 -18.08
CA VAL A 6 3.12 -2.49 -17.83
C VAL A 6 2.38 -1.32 -17.20
N LEU A 7 1.32 -0.87 -17.90
CA LEU A 7 0.45 0.23 -17.52
C LEU A 7 1.17 1.59 -17.36
N GLY A 8 2.41 1.77 -17.86
CA GLY A 8 3.13 3.05 -17.78
C GLY A 8 3.63 3.43 -16.40
N TRP A 9 3.81 2.46 -15.51
CA TRP A 9 4.44 2.67 -14.20
C TRP A 9 5.98 2.65 -14.32
N PRO A 10 6.69 3.52 -13.58
CA PRO A 10 8.13 3.67 -13.73
C PRO A 10 8.90 2.64 -12.89
N PHE A 11 8.74 1.36 -13.20
CA PHE A 11 9.47 0.27 -12.54
C PHE A 11 10.98 0.35 -12.82
N VAL A 12 11.80 0.01 -11.83
CA VAL A 12 13.27 0.00 -11.98
C VAL A 12 13.74 -1.23 -12.77
N SER A 13 13.08 -2.37 -12.60
CA SER A 13 13.41 -3.64 -13.26
C SER A 13 12.17 -4.48 -13.60
N GLU A 14 12.33 -5.47 -14.47
CA GLU A 14 11.28 -6.48 -14.75
C GLU A 14 10.87 -7.27 -13.50
N ALA A 15 11.80 -7.48 -12.56
CA ALA A 15 11.50 -8.14 -11.29
C ALA A 15 10.54 -7.32 -10.43
N ASP A 16 10.68 -5.99 -10.42
CA ASP A 16 9.75 -5.10 -9.71
C ASP A 16 8.34 -5.18 -10.31
N GLN A 17 8.25 -5.27 -11.65
CA GLN A 17 6.98 -5.45 -12.35
C GLN A 17 6.34 -6.81 -12.05
N ALA A 18 7.12 -7.90 -12.08
CA ALA A 18 6.65 -9.24 -11.72
C ALA A 18 6.15 -9.29 -10.27
N ASN A 19 6.87 -8.64 -9.35
CA ASN A 19 6.47 -8.54 -7.94
C ASN A 19 5.19 -7.72 -7.77
N ALA A 20 4.99 -6.66 -8.56
CA ALA A 20 3.74 -5.90 -8.55
C ALA A 20 2.54 -6.73 -9.04
N LEU A 21 2.73 -7.57 -10.06
CA LEU A 21 1.71 -8.51 -10.50
C LEU A 21 1.41 -9.57 -9.43
N ALA A 22 2.45 -10.14 -8.81
CA ALA A 22 2.30 -11.08 -7.70
C ALA A 22 1.53 -10.45 -6.54
N MET A 23 1.78 -9.17 -6.24
CA MET A 23 1.01 -8.41 -5.25
C MET A 23 -0.47 -8.37 -5.60
N ALA A 24 -0.82 -8.03 -6.85
CA ALA A 24 -2.21 -7.97 -7.31
C ALA A 24 -2.93 -9.34 -7.29
N MET A 25 -2.19 -10.43 -7.51
CA MET A 25 -2.74 -11.79 -7.48
C MET A 25 -2.88 -12.38 -6.07
N THR A 26 -2.04 -11.93 -5.12
CA THR A 26 -1.98 -12.50 -3.78
C THR A 26 -3.33 -12.52 -3.04
N PRO A 27 -4.18 -11.47 -3.08
CA PRO A 27 -5.49 -11.49 -2.43
C PRO A 27 -6.38 -12.69 -2.79
N PHE A 28 -6.31 -13.16 -4.04
CA PHE A 28 -7.10 -14.31 -4.52
C PHE A 28 -6.57 -15.65 -3.98
N LEU A 29 -5.24 -15.73 -3.79
CA LEU A 29 -4.56 -16.93 -3.31
C LEU A 29 -4.46 -16.99 -1.79
N ARG A 30 -4.55 -15.83 -1.12
CA ARG A 30 -4.26 -15.68 0.30
C ARG A 30 -5.09 -16.60 1.21
N PRO A 31 -6.38 -16.88 0.94
CA PRO A 31 -7.17 -17.82 1.73
C PRO A 31 -6.75 -19.29 1.58
N THR A 32 -6.07 -19.64 0.49
CA THR A 32 -5.71 -21.03 0.17
C THR A 32 -4.28 -21.39 0.56
N ILE A 33 -3.39 -20.40 0.70
CA ILE A 33 -1.98 -20.61 1.03
C ILE A 33 -1.69 -20.35 2.51
N GLU A 34 -0.77 -21.13 3.07
CA GLU A 34 -0.40 -21.00 4.49
C GLU A 34 0.49 -19.79 4.78
N THR A 35 1.38 -19.47 3.83
CA THR A 35 2.34 -18.39 3.95
C THR A 35 2.24 -17.46 2.77
N ALA A 36 2.47 -16.17 3.01
CA ALA A 36 2.48 -15.14 1.98
C ALA A 36 3.51 -14.06 2.32
N PRO A 37 4.30 -13.58 1.34
CA PRO A 37 5.25 -12.50 1.58
C PRO A 37 4.52 -11.18 1.83
N ALA A 38 5.21 -10.23 2.47
CA ALA A 38 4.83 -8.83 2.41
C ALA A 38 5.38 -8.19 1.12
N PHE A 39 4.65 -7.25 0.56
CA PHE A 39 5.11 -6.47 -0.59
C PHE A 39 5.65 -5.13 -0.12
N LEU A 40 6.92 -4.86 -0.42
CA LEU A 40 7.61 -3.65 -0.01
C LEU A 40 7.80 -2.73 -1.22
N LEU A 41 6.94 -1.74 -1.34
CA LEU A 41 7.03 -0.72 -2.37
C LEU A 41 7.98 0.39 -1.92
N MET A 42 9.02 0.61 -2.71
CA MET A 42 10.03 1.62 -2.43
C MET A 42 10.08 2.61 -3.57
N ARG A 43 10.21 3.90 -3.23
CA ARG A 43 10.64 4.90 -4.20
C ARG A 43 12.15 5.10 -4.15
N GLN A 44 12.78 5.08 -5.31
CA GLN A 44 14.19 5.38 -5.51
C GLN A 44 14.44 6.90 -5.46
N SER A 45 13.53 7.69 -6.02
CA SER A 45 13.61 9.14 -6.16
C SER A 45 12.74 9.89 -5.14
N ALA A 46 12.73 11.23 -5.24
CA ALA A 46 11.98 12.13 -4.37
C ALA A 46 10.46 11.85 -4.33
N ALA A 47 9.75 12.54 -3.44
CA ALA A 47 8.35 12.26 -3.13
C ALA A 47 7.47 12.38 -4.39
N GLY A 48 6.31 11.71 -4.40
CA GLY A 48 5.39 11.79 -5.55
C GLY A 48 5.68 10.80 -6.69
N THR A 49 6.53 9.79 -6.47
CA THR A 49 6.80 8.71 -7.46
C THR A 49 5.62 7.72 -7.62
N GLY A 50 4.57 7.84 -6.80
CA GLY A 50 3.32 7.10 -6.98
C GLY A 50 3.29 5.69 -6.37
N THR A 51 4.16 5.33 -5.44
CA THR A 51 4.16 4.02 -4.77
C THR A 51 2.83 3.70 -4.10
N THR A 52 2.31 4.64 -3.30
CA THR A 52 1.00 4.49 -2.66
C THR A 52 -0.11 4.38 -3.71
N LEU A 53 -0.04 5.16 -4.79
CA LEU A 53 -1.02 5.13 -5.88
C LEU A 53 -1.00 3.80 -6.65
N LEU A 54 0.18 3.24 -6.93
CA LEU A 54 0.32 1.93 -7.54
C LEU A 54 -0.30 0.85 -6.65
N ALA A 55 0.06 0.83 -5.36
CA ALA A 55 -0.47 -0.14 -4.41
C ALA A 55 -1.99 -0.03 -4.28
N THR A 56 -2.54 1.18 -4.11
CA THR A 56 -3.99 1.34 -3.99
C THR A 56 -4.71 0.98 -5.28
N SER A 57 -4.16 1.30 -6.44
CA SER A 57 -4.76 0.95 -7.74
C SER A 57 -4.82 -0.57 -7.94
N LEU A 58 -3.71 -1.28 -7.66
CA LEU A 58 -3.67 -2.74 -7.80
C LEU A 58 -4.58 -3.43 -6.78
N MET A 59 -4.62 -2.94 -5.54
CA MET A 59 -5.51 -3.49 -4.51
C MET A 59 -6.98 -3.17 -4.79
N LYS A 60 -7.30 -1.99 -5.33
CA LYS A 60 -8.66 -1.64 -5.76
C LYS A 60 -9.15 -2.60 -6.85
N ILE A 61 -8.29 -2.95 -7.80
CA ILE A 61 -8.59 -3.97 -8.82
C ILE A 61 -8.82 -5.33 -8.16
N ALA A 62 -7.93 -5.74 -7.25
CA ALA A 62 -8.02 -7.06 -6.60
C ALA A 62 -9.28 -7.22 -5.73
N PHE A 63 -9.70 -6.17 -5.02
CA PHE A 63 -10.84 -6.21 -4.10
C PHE A 63 -12.15 -5.66 -4.69
N GLY A 64 -12.11 -5.07 -5.89
CA GLY A 64 -13.26 -4.45 -6.54
C GLY A 64 -13.83 -3.23 -5.81
N GLN A 65 -13.09 -2.63 -4.88
CA GLN A 65 -13.52 -1.49 -4.06
C GLN A 65 -12.33 -0.65 -3.59
N ASP A 66 -12.62 0.57 -3.17
CA ASP A 66 -11.65 1.47 -2.55
C ASP A 66 -11.01 0.87 -1.29
N VAL A 67 -9.70 1.07 -1.15
CA VAL A 67 -8.86 0.41 -0.13
C VAL A 67 -8.22 1.40 0.84
N GLU A 68 -8.54 2.68 0.72
CA GLU A 68 -8.02 3.78 1.53
C GLU A 68 -8.26 3.55 3.03
N ARG A 69 -9.37 2.89 3.38
CA ARG A 69 -9.68 2.52 4.77
C ARG A 69 -8.67 1.57 5.42
N PHE A 70 -7.88 0.86 4.63
CA PHE A 70 -6.85 -0.07 5.12
C PHE A 70 -5.48 0.59 5.29
N ILE A 71 -5.31 1.81 4.79
CA ILE A 71 -4.05 2.54 4.85
C ILE A 71 -3.86 3.10 6.26
N GLY A 72 -2.75 2.74 6.88
CA GLY A 72 -2.40 3.19 8.22
C GLY A 72 -0.90 3.32 8.44
N THR A 73 -0.56 3.76 9.64
CA THR A 73 0.84 3.89 10.09
C THR A 73 1.27 2.60 10.78
N MET A 74 2.47 2.12 10.48
CA MET A 74 3.05 0.98 11.19
C MET A 74 3.40 1.38 12.64
N PRO A 75 2.88 0.68 13.66
CA PRO A 75 3.29 0.93 15.04
C PRO A 75 4.81 0.77 15.23
N HIS A 76 5.41 1.66 16.03
CA HIS A 76 6.84 1.62 16.33
C HIS A 76 7.19 0.48 17.28
N ASP A 77 6.36 0.26 18.30
CA ASP A 77 6.56 -0.77 19.32
C ASP A 77 6.11 -2.16 18.82
N GLU A 78 6.90 -3.19 19.14
CA GLU A 78 6.66 -4.57 18.69
C GLU A 78 5.38 -5.16 19.30
N GLY A 79 5.11 -4.89 20.58
CA GLY A 79 3.90 -5.37 21.25
C GLY A 79 2.63 -4.71 20.70
N GLN A 80 2.71 -3.42 20.35
CA GLN A 80 1.62 -2.72 19.66
C GLN A 80 1.41 -3.26 18.25
N LEU A 81 2.48 -3.52 17.51
CA LEU A 81 2.39 -4.12 16.17
C LEU A 81 1.76 -5.52 16.23
N GLU A 82 2.17 -6.36 17.19
CA GLU A 82 1.58 -7.69 17.38
C GLU A 82 0.06 -7.62 17.64
N LYS A 83 -0.38 -6.73 18.54
CA LYS A 83 -1.80 -6.48 18.82
C LYS A 83 -2.54 -5.98 17.59
N THR A 84 -1.91 -5.10 16.82
CA THR A 84 -2.48 -4.55 15.57
C THR A 84 -2.69 -5.65 14.54
N LEU A 85 -1.67 -6.48 14.30
CA LEU A 85 -1.74 -7.63 13.39
C LEU A 85 -2.79 -8.66 13.83
N PHE A 86 -2.88 -8.94 15.13
CA PHE A 86 -3.94 -9.81 15.67
C PHE A 86 -5.33 -9.23 15.46
N SER A 87 -5.50 -7.92 15.67
CA SER A 87 -6.77 -7.23 15.41
C SER A 87 -7.21 -7.39 13.95
N TYR A 88 -6.28 -7.19 13.00
CA TYR A 88 -6.56 -7.41 11.57
C TYR A 88 -7.01 -8.83 11.28
N ALA A 89 -6.33 -9.85 11.81
CA ALA A 89 -6.74 -11.24 11.64
C ALA A 89 -8.10 -11.53 12.28
N ARG A 90 -8.34 -11.01 13.49
CA ARG A 90 -9.62 -11.15 14.20
C ARG A 90 -10.80 -10.58 13.41
N HIS A 91 -10.60 -9.46 12.72
CA HIS A 91 -11.61 -8.85 11.87
C HIS A 91 -11.67 -9.45 10.46
N GLY A 92 -10.84 -10.44 10.14
CA GLY A 92 -10.76 -11.02 8.80
C GLY A 92 -10.34 -10.00 7.74
N SER A 93 -9.51 -9.01 8.11
CA SER A 93 -9.09 -7.96 7.18
C SER A 93 -8.28 -8.58 6.03
N PRO A 94 -8.70 -8.36 4.77
CA PRO A 94 -8.01 -8.97 3.63
C PRO A 94 -6.75 -8.20 3.20
N LEU A 95 -6.55 -6.98 3.73
CA LEU A 95 -5.43 -6.11 3.44
C LEU A 95 -4.92 -5.47 4.73
N ILE A 96 -3.60 -5.39 4.85
CA ILE A 96 -2.88 -4.57 5.82
C ILE A 96 -1.95 -3.67 5.01
N PHE A 97 -2.19 -2.37 5.06
CA PHE A 97 -1.40 -1.40 4.29
C PHE A 97 -0.72 -0.43 5.26
N PHE A 98 0.60 -0.57 5.41
CA PHE A 98 1.42 0.40 6.13
C PHE A 98 2.11 1.37 5.18
N ASP A 99 1.73 2.64 5.23
CA ASP A 99 2.25 3.66 4.31
C ASP A 99 3.38 4.48 4.94
N ASN A 100 4.33 4.91 4.10
CA ASN A 100 5.44 5.81 4.44
C ASN A 100 6.26 5.33 5.66
N VAL A 101 6.58 4.03 5.70
CA VAL A 101 7.43 3.43 6.75
C VAL A 101 8.88 3.89 6.57
N ARG A 102 9.49 4.38 7.66
CA ARG A 102 10.85 4.93 7.72
C ARG A 102 11.65 4.29 8.84
N ARG A 103 11.89 2.98 8.74
CA ARG A 103 12.65 2.22 9.73
C ARG A 103 13.20 0.91 9.14
N ASN A 104 14.08 0.27 9.90
CA ASN A 104 14.46 -1.11 9.66
C ASN A 104 13.30 -2.05 10.01
N LEU A 105 12.87 -2.88 9.06
CA LEU A 105 11.96 -3.99 9.27
C LEU A 105 12.71 -5.13 9.96
N ASN A 106 12.59 -5.15 11.28
CA ASN A 106 13.06 -6.22 12.16
C ASN A 106 11.96 -6.47 13.20
N SER A 107 11.03 -7.36 12.88
CA SER A 107 9.82 -7.59 13.68
C SER A 107 9.45 -9.07 13.64
N LYS A 108 9.56 -9.73 14.79
CA LYS A 108 9.14 -11.12 14.97
C LYS A 108 7.62 -11.26 14.79
N ALA A 109 6.85 -10.24 15.17
CA ALA A 109 5.42 -10.19 15.00
C ALA A 109 5.04 -10.22 13.52
N LEU A 110 5.71 -9.42 12.69
CA LEU A 110 5.49 -9.39 11.24
C LEU A 110 6.00 -10.68 10.56
N GLU A 111 7.19 -11.15 10.94
CA GLU A 111 7.76 -12.41 10.44
C GLU A 111 6.81 -13.58 10.70
N SER A 112 6.33 -13.73 11.94
CA SER A 112 5.38 -14.77 12.33
C SER A 112 4.03 -14.62 11.61
N PHE A 113 3.57 -13.40 11.38
CA PHE A 113 2.32 -13.16 10.68
C PHE A 113 2.38 -13.65 9.22
N MET A 114 3.48 -13.38 8.51
CA MET A 114 3.66 -13.82 7.11
C MET A 114 3.81 -15.34 6.98
N THR A 115 4.27 -16.03 8.02
CA THR A 115 4.53 -17.48 8.00
C THR A 115 3.46 -18.31 8.71
N SER A 116 2.30 -17.75 9.02
CA SER A 116 1.23 -18.48 9.71
C SER A 116 -0.10 -18.37 8.98
N LYS A 117 -0.79 -19.51 8.87
CA LYS A 117 -2.15 -19.62 8.36
C LYS A 117 -3.17 -19.02 9.32
N ASP A 118 -2.94 -19.16 10.63
CA ASP A 118 -3.79 -18.63 11.69
C ASP A 118 -2.99 -17.72 12.62
N LYS A 119 -3.58 -16.61 13.04
CA LYS A 119 -2.98 -15.75 14.06
C LYS A 119 -3.66 -16.01 15.40
N THR A 120 -2.90 -16.57 16.34
CA THR A 120 -3.35 -16.88 17.69
C THR A 120 -2.82 -15.86 18.69
N GLN A 121 -3.63 -15.49 19.67
CA GLN A 121 -3.19 -14.74 20.84
C GLN A 121 -3.86 -15.31 22.08
N ARG A 122 -3.09 -15.39 23.19
CA ARG A 122 -3.63 -15.77 24.49
C ARG A 122 -4.35 -14.56 25.07
N ALA A 123 -5.64 -14.71 25.37
CA ALA A 123 -6.39 -13.66 26.04
C ALA A 123 -5.82 -13.47 27.46
N PHE A 124 -5.44 -12.24 27.81
CA PHE A 124 -5.17 -11.92 29.21
C PHE A 124 -6.48 -12.08 29.99
N PHE A 125 -6.43 -12.72 31.15
CA PHE A 125 -7.55 -13.09 32.05
C PHE A 125 -8.33 -14.39 31.75
N THR A 126 -8.11 -15.08 30.63
CA THR A 126 -8.71 -16.42 30.44
C THR A 126 -7.67 -17.43 29.94
N GLN A 127 -7.90 -18.73 30.16
CA GLN A 127 -7.06 -19.78 29.57
C GLN A 127 -7.42 -20.09 28.10
N SER A 128 -8.31 -19.30 27.49
CA SER A 128 -8.75 -19.53 26.11
C SER A 128 -7.76 -18.96 25.10
N ILE A 129 -7.40 -19.78 24.10
CA ILE A 129 -6.64 -19.37 22.92
C ILE A 129 -7.65 -19.12 21.81
N SER A 130 -7.73 -17.87 21.34
CA SER A 130 -8.48 -17.54 20.14
C SER A 130 -7.53 -17.48 18.95
N GLY A 131 -7.81 -18.27 17.92
CA GLY A 131 -7.12 -18.24 16.63
C GLY A 131 -8.06 -17.75 15.55
N TYR A 132 -7.54 -16.90 14.66
CA TYR A 132 -8.28 -16.37 13.52
C TYR A 132 -7.52 -16.62 12.22
N PRO A 133 -8.20 -16.95 11.12
CA PRO A 133 -7.57 -17.11 9.82
C PRO A 133 -6.81 -15.85 9.42
N ASN A 134 -5.56 -16.01 9.02
CA ASN A 134 -4.78 -14.95 8.41
C ASN A 134 -5.02 -14.96 6.90
N VAL A 135 -5.93 -14.10 6.46
CA VAL A 135 -6.27 -13.90 5.04
C VAL A 135 -5.74 -12.57 4.49
N ALA A 136 -4.86 -11.90 5.23
CA ALA A 136 -4.39 -10.57 4.87
C ALA A 136 -3.21 -10.61 3.89
N THR A 137 -3.28 -9.79 2.84
CA THR A 137 -2.11 -9.37 2.06
C THR A 137 -1.46 -8.19 2.77
N VAL A 138 -0.14 -8.23 2.96
CA VAL A 138 0.60 -7.15 3.63
C VAL A 138 1.31 -6.29 2.60
N VAL A 139 1.01 -5.00 2.61
CA VAL A 139 1.62 -3.98 1.74
C VAL A 139 2.30 -2.96 2.62
N ILE A 140 3.56 -2.66 2.32
CA ILE A 140 4.37 -1.69 3.02
C ILE A 140 4.95 -0.74 1.98
N THR A 141 4.82 0.57 2.20
CA THR A 141 5.47 1.57 1.35
C THR A 141 6.54 2.32 2.13
N GLY A 142 7.57 2.80 1.43
CA GLY A 142 8.61 3.62 2.03
C GLY A 142 9.54 4.23 0.99
N ASN A 143 10.55 4.95 1.47
CA ASN A 143 11.63 5.47 0.63
C ASN A 143 12.78 4.49 0.71
N LYS A 144 13.41 4.14 -0.42
CA LYS A 144 14.48 3.13 -0.44
C LYS A 144 15.65 3.46 0.49
N GLY A 145 15.94 4.74 0.71
CA GLY A 145 16.98 5.19 1.65
C GLY A 145 16.58 5.11 3.13
N ASP A 146 15.28 5.09 3.44
CA ASP A 146 14.77 5.16 4.82
C ASP A 146 14.27 3.79 5.33
N ILE A 147 13.97 2.85 4.43
CA ILE A 147 13.51 1.51 4.76
C ILE A 147 14.59 0.48 4.47
N THR A 148 14.88 -0.34 5.47
CA THR A 148 15.77 -1.49 5.35
C THR A 148 15.07 -2.72 5.92
N ALA A 149 15.62 -3.90 5.69
CA ALA A 149 15.10 -5.15 6.25
C ALA A 149 16.26 -5.98 6.80
N ASN A 150 16.05 -6.63 7.95
CA ASN A 150 17.00 -7.61 8.49
C ASN A 150 17.09 -8.85 7.55
N THR A 151 18.02 -9.76 7.84
CA THR A 151 18.24 -10.97 7.02
C THR A 151 17.00 -11.86 6.92
N ASP A 152 16.21 -11.96 7.98
CA ASP A 152 15.01 -12.78 8.04
C ASP A 152 13.84 -12.18 7.25
N MET A 153 13.61 -10.88 7.37
CA MET A 153 12.60 -10.14 6.61
C MET A 153 12.91 -10.11 5.12
N LYS A 154 14.19 -10.01 4.72
CA LYS A 154 14.58 -10.02 3.29
C LYS A 154 14.09 -11.26 2.53
N ARG A 155 13.91 -12.40 3.22
CA ARG A 155 13.40 -13.64 2.62
C ARG A 155 11.87 -13.74 2.63
N ARG A 156 11.19 -12.81 3.30
CA ARG A 156 9.73 -12.78 3.49
C ARG A 156 9.09 -11.55 2.83
N VAL A 157 9.87 -10.76 2.11
CA VAL A 157 9.44 -9.53 1.46
C VAL A 157 9.75 -9.59 -0.03
N CYS A 158 8.76 -9.23 -0.85
CA CYS A 158 8.92 -9.01 -2.27
C CYS A 158 9.08 -7.50 -2.54
N PRO A 159 10.28 -7.01 -2.91
CA PRO A 159 10.51 -5.60 -3.15
C PRO A 159 9.92 -5.17 -4.50
N ILE A 160 9.36 -3.97 -4.55
CA ILE A 160 8.88 -3.31 -5.77
C ILE A 160 9.43 -1.89 -5.75
N THR A 161 10.41 -1.59 -6.60
CA THR A 161 11.04 -0.27 -6.66
C THR A 161 10.53 0.52 -7.86
N LEU A 162 10.08 1.75 -7.59
CA LEU A 162 9.72 2.74 -8.59
C LEU A 162 10.75 3.86 -8.62
N ASP A 163 11.08 4.35 -9.82
CA ASP A 163 11.94 5.50 -10.03
C ASP A 163 11.35 6.40 -11.12
N ALA A 164 10.83 7.57 -10.73
CA ALA A 164 10.20 8.49 -11.67
C ALA A 164 11.19 9.08 -12.68
N ARG A 165 12.51 8.96 -12.45
CA ARG A 165 13.61 9.48 -13.29
C ARG A 165 13.43 10.94 -13.71
N VAL A 166 12.79 11.75 -12.86
CA VAL A 166 12.59 13.19 -13.02
C VAL A 166 12.90 13.89 -11.71
N GLU A 167 13.46 15.10 -11.79
CA GLU A 167 13.86 15.87 -10.60
C GLU A 167 12.68 16.24 -9.70
N GLU A 168 11.51 16.50 -10.29
CA GLU A 168 10.29 16.89 -9.57
C GLU A 168 9.09 15.99 -9.91
N PRO A 169 9.04 14.74 -9.40
CA PRO A 169 7.98 13.78 -9.72
C PRO A 169 6.57 14.28 -9.37
N TRP A 170 6.44 15.11 -8.33
CA TRP A 170 5.18 15.72 -7.91
C TRP A 170 4.62 16.72 -8.91
N LEU A 171 5.43 17.31 -9.81
CA LEU A 171 4.91 18.17 -10.89
C LEU A 171 4.13 17.37 -11.96
N LYS A 172 4.32 16.05 -12.01
CA LYS A 172 3.49 15.15 -12.83
C LYS A 172 2.24 14.66 -12.09
N ALA A 173 2.04 15.01 -10.81
CA ALA A 173 0.81 14.67 -10.09
C ALA A 173 -0.39 15.37 -10.77
N GLY A 174 -1.33 14.61 -11.32
CA GLY A 174 -2.38 15.08 -12.22
C GLY A 174 -2.24 14.57 -13.67
N ASN A 175 -1.09 13.99 -14.03
CA ASN A 175 -0.78 13.45 -15.37
C ASN A 175 -0.41 11.96 -15.34
N PHE A 176 -0.60 11.26 -14.22
CA PHE A 176 -0.59 9.81 -14.25
C PHE A 176 -1.80 9.37 -15.07
N ARG A 177 -1.59 8.51 -16.08
CA ARG A 177 -2.69 7.94 -16.90
C ARG A 177 -3.80 7.27 -16.05
N HIS A 178 -3.52 7.04 -14.76
CA HIS A 178 -4.39 6.38 -13.77
C HIS A 178 -5.10 7.34 -12.80
N ASP A 179 -4.93 8.67 -12.93
CA ASP A 179 -5.64 9.65 -12.09
C ASP A 179 -7.17 9.67 -12.33
N ALA A 180 -7.67 8.97 -13.36
CA ALA A 180 -9.10 8.76 -13.56
C ALA A 180 -9.80 8.03 -12.40
N ALA A 181 -9.04 7.28 -11.57
CA ALA A 181 -9.58 6.64 -10.36
C ALA A 181 -9.76 7.62 -9.18
N LYS A 182 -9.25 8.86 -9.29
CA LYS A 182 -9.43 9.99 -8.35
C LYS A 182 -10.24 11.13 -9.00
N GLY A 183 -11.18 10.79 -9.88
CA GLY A 183 -12.17 11.76 -10.34
C GLY A 183 -12.93 12.31 -9.14
N ASP A 184 -12.52 13.50 -8.68
CA ASP A 184 -13.30 14.54 -7.97
C ASP A 184 -12.43 15.45 -7.09
N ALA A 185 -11.16 15.13 -6.82
CA ALA A 185 -10.33 15.97 -5.94
C ALA A 185 -9.52 17.08 -6.65
N ILE A 186 -9.27 16.97 -7.96
CA ILE A 186 -8.38 17.90 -8.69
C ILE A 186 -9.15 19.08 -9.31
N ALA A 187 -10.48 18.97 -9.46
CA ALA A 187 -11.32 20.04 -10.00
C ALA A 187 -11.44 21.29 -9.08
N GLN A 188 -10.86 21.26 -7.87
CA GLN A 188 -10.89 22.40 -6.94
C GLN A 188 -9.61 23.25 -6.91
N MET A 189 -8.55 22.87 -7.63
CA MET A 189 -7.34 23.70 -7.76
C MET A 189 -7.25 24.33 -9.16
N GLY A 190 -8.13 25.30 -9.41
CA GLY A 190 -7.95 26.21 -10.55
C GLY A 190 -6.66 27.03 -10.43
N PRO A 191 -6.15 27.60 -11.53
CA PRO A 191 -4.90 28.37 -11.52
C PRO A 191 -5.00 29.54 -10.55
N ARG A 192 -3.95 29.72 -9.74
CA ARG A 192 -3.81 30.88 -8.85
C ARG A 192 -3.84 32.17 -9.68
N SER A 193 -4.94 32.91 -9.57
CA SER A 193 -4.99 34.32 -9.96
C SER A 193 -4.08 35.13 -9.04
N SER A 194 -3.37 36.11 -9.62
CA SER A 194 -2.40 36.99 -8.98
C SER A 194 -2.96 37.97 -7.94
N ASN A 195 -4.22 37.84 -7.53
CA ASN A 195 -4.77 38.58 -6.39
C ASN A 195 -5.58 37.63 -5.50
N GLY A 196 -5.09 37.41 -4.28
CA GLY A 196 -5.51 36.36 -3.35
C GLY A 196 -6.93 36.52 -2.77
N ALA A 197 -7.96 36.25 -3.57
CA ALA A 197 -9.33 36.06 -3.08
C ALA A 197 -9.99 34.86 -3.76
N TYR A 198 -10.39 33.86 -2.97
CA TYR A 198 -11.19 32.72 -3.43
C TYR A 198 -12.64 33.17 -3.67
N LYS A 199 -13.10 33.27 -4.93
CA LYS A 199 -14.53 33.34 -5.24
C LYS A 199 -15.09 31.92 -5.36
N ARG A 200 -15.93 31.51 -4.40
CA ARG A 200 -16.80 30.33 -4.54
C ARG A 200 -17.93 30.67 -5.50
N TYR A 201 -18.06 29.93 -6.60
CA TYR A 201 -19.31 29.82 -7.35
C TYR A 201 -19.88 28.43 -7.09
N PHE A 202 -20.99 28.37 -6.36
CA PHE A 202 -21.89 27.22 -6.32
C PHE A 202 -22.78 27.30 -7.57
N ILE A 203 -22.79 26.25 -8.40
CA ILE A 203 -23.91 25.99 -9.30
C ILE A 203 -24.25 24.50 -9.19
N TYR A 204 -25.36 24.23 -8.50
CA TYR A 204 -26.11 22.98 -8.61
C TYR A 204 -26.93 23.04 -9.91
N GLY A 205 -26.96 21.94 -10.66
CA GLY A 205 -27.80 21.81 -11.85
C GLY A 205 -27.93 20.35 -12.28
N PHE A 206 -28.72 19.58 -11.52
CA PHE A 206 -29.32 18.33 -12.02
C PHE A 206 -30.41 18.71 -13.02
N GLY A 207 -30.29 18.25 -14.26
CA GLY A 207 -31.34 18.28 -15.27
C GLY A 207 -31.53 16.87 -15.81
N LEU A 208 -32.60 16.21 -15.36
CA LEU A 208 -33.20 15.07 -16.03
C LEU A 208 -34.00 15.60 -17.22
N GLU A 209 -33.70 15.10 -18.42
CA GLU A 209 -34.64 14.68 -19.47
C GLU A 209 -33.91 13.78 -20.47
#